data_AF-L0KZD0-F1
#
_entry.id   AF-L0KZD0-F1
#
_cell.length_a   1.000
_cell.length_b   1.000
_cell.length_c   1.000
_cell.angle_alpha   90.00
_cell.angle_beta   90.00
_cell.angle_gamma   90.00
#
_symmetry.space_group_name_H-M   'P 1'
#
loop_
_entity.id
_entity.type
_entity.pdbx_description
1 polymer ?
#
loop_
_entity_poly.entity_id
_entity_poly.type
_entity_poly.pdbx_seq_one_letter_code
_entity_poly.pdbx_strand_id
1 'polypeptide(L)'
;MLFAVVMVICLILLQQPVSAKGAGDTEWLTPSNVTLYWGEQVLIGGYTITAQDFSPSKPVDLPDDYVMLNVKSNTSRSWGAILALNNSIIPNETILDGSIRLTANKIITGRDIPTPYATIEVALANIPSVSKQIPWINSVVRVKRLPVNEAYIDERVNILIEVISQKDMSLENIRINETVPAGFITDPDIEGTCWTISLSPGEKRSLSYSIRALRPGTFLIPGMQMFFDHNGVTHHLQTNASEIVIHGPYIDVNKSFIYQDMRTDGLLNVTLRVSNTGDRAAYVQLTDQIPQNCQLISGNLSKSQVMQPSDIWVLEYSVLVGSGENIVIPGAKVRFVDSREYGDAFESASFLFRIQENIVEKTETEEDMSLAETPVKTEAETQENMVTEKINSVSSLKRCLINLIERAIGWRS
;
A
#
# COMPACT_ATOMS: atom_id res chain seq x y z
N MET A 1 -65.95 -0.31 -45.79
CA MET A 1 -66.03 -0.89 -44.44
C MET A 1 -65.27 -2.22 -44.28
N LEU A 2 -65.36 -3.18 -45.21
CA LEU A 2 -64.76 -4.52 -45.03
C LEU A 2 -63.24 -4.52 -44.70
N PHE A 3 -62.45 -3.67 -45.36
CA PHE A 3 -60.99 -3.57 -45.11
C PHE A 3 -60.61 -3.10 -43.69
N ALA A 4 -61.40 -2.21 -43.08
CA ALA A 4 -61.14 -1.73 -41.72
C ALA A 4 -61.36 -2.83 -40.67
N VAL A 5 -62.34 -3.71 -40.90
CA VAL A 5 -62.64 -4.85 -40.01
C VAL A 5 -61.50 -5.88 -40.05
N VAL A 6 -60.97 -6.18 -41.24
CA VAL A 6 -59.83 -7.10 -41.39
C VAL A 6 -58.57 -6.56 -40.70
N MET A 7 -58.29 -5.26 -40.82
CA MET A 7 -57.10 -4.67 -40.18
C MET A 7 -57.17 -4.67 -38.64
N VAL A 8 -58.36 -4.47 -38.06
CA VAL A 8 -58.58 -4.59 -36.60
C VAL A 8 -58.39 -6.04 -36.13
N ILE A 9 -58.83 -7.03 -36.91
CA ILE A 9 -58.64 -8.46 -36.58
C ILE A 9 -57.14 -8.84 -36.63
N CYS A 10 -56.37 -8.34 -37.58
CA CYS A 10 -54.91 -8.55 -37.62
C CYS A 10 -54.17 -7.89 -36.45
N LEU A 11 -54.65 -6.75 -35.93
CA LEU A 11 -54.07 -6.09 -34.76
C LEU A 11 -54.33 -6.84 -33.44
N ILE A 12 -55.45 -7.55 -33.34
CA ILE A 12 -55.78 -8.39 -32.18
C ILE A 12 -54.96 -9.70 -32.19
N LEU A 13 -54.62 -10.23 -33.37
CA LEU A 13 -53.83 -11.46 -33.50
C LEU A 13 -52.31 -11.30 -33.27
N LEU A 14 -51.82 -10.07 -33.07
CA LEU A 14 -50.42 -9.79 -32.71
C LEU A 14 -50.18 -9.62 -31.20
N GLN A 15 -51.23 -9.68 -30.38
CA GLN A 15 -51.10 -9.69 -28.93
C GLN A 15 -50.95 -11.12 -28.41
N GLN A 16 -49.73 -11.67 -28.55
CA GLN A 16 -49.30 -12.76 -27.68
C GLN A 16 -49.45 -12.28 -26.22
N PRO A 17 -50.06 -13.07 -25.32
CA PRO A 17 -50.01 -12.73 -23.91
C PRO A 17 -48.56 -12.83 -23.46
N VAL A 18 -47.92 -11.66 -23.26
CA VAL A 18 -46.78 -11.57 -22.35
C VAL A 18 -47.34 -11.92 -20.99
N SER A 19 -47.25 -13.21 -20.65
CA SER A 19 -47.50 -13.68 -19.30
C SER A 19 -46.45 -13.04 -18.41
N ALA A 20 -46.82 -11.91 -17.79
CA ALA A 20 -46.07 -11.35 -16.69
C ALA A 20 -46.05 -12.44 -15.61
N LYS A 21 -44.92 -13.15 -15.52
CA LYS A 21 -44.75 -14.30 -14.63
C LYS A 21 -45.00 -13.80 -13.20
N GLY A 22 -46.17 -14.14 -12.66
CA GLY A 22 -46.56 -13.68 -11.33
C GLY A 22 -45.54 -14.13 -10.30
N ALA A 23 -45.30 -13.30 -9.28
CA ALA A 23 -44.30 -13.53 -8.24
C ALA A 23 -44.66 -14.68 -7.25
N GLY A 24 -45.42 -15.68 -7.69
CA GLY A 24 -45.86 -16.83 -6.89
C GLY A 24 -45.01 -18.09 -7.10
N ASP A 25 -44.67 -18.42 -8.35
CA ASP A 25 -44.08 -19.72 -8.69
C ASP A 25 -42.56 -19.63 -8.93
N THR A 26 -41.85 -19.08 -7.95
CA THR A 26 -40.42 -19.31 -7.78
C THR A 26 -40.26 -20.41 -6.75
N GLU A 27 -40.03 -21.64 -7.20
CA GLU A 27 -39.52 -22.69 -6.32
C GLU A 27 -38.15 -22.28 -5.78
N TRP A 28 -37.87 -22.59 -4.52
CA TRP A 28 -36.60 -22.27 -3.86
C TRP A 28 -35.87 -23.55 -3.49
N LEU A 29 -34.56 -23.59 -3.74
CA LEU A 29 -33.68 -24.65 -3.27
C LEU A 29 -33.59 -24.61 -1.73
N THR A 30 -33.23 -25.75 -1.13
CA THR A 30 -33.08 -25.88 0.33
C THR A 30 -32.21 -24.75 0.89
N PRO A 31 -32.72 -23.94 1.82
CA PRO A 31 -32.02 -22.76 2.30
C PRO A 31 -30.76 -23.12 3.10
N SER A 32 -29.75 -22.25 3.03
CA SER A 32 -28.53 -22.32 3.83
C SER A 32 -28.57 -21.26 4.93
N ASN A 33 -28.49 -21.67 6.19
CA ASN A 33 -28.33 -20.76 7.33
C ASN A 33 -26.85 -20.42 7.53
N VAL A 34 -26.54 -19.13 7.64
CA VAL A 34 -25.18 -18.60 7.85
C VAL A 34 -25.21 -17.53 8.92
N THR A 35 -24.24 -17.54 9.84
CA THR A 35 -23.96 -16.40 10.70
C THR A 35 -22.83 -15.58 10.08
N LEU A 36 -23.02 -14.27 9.97
CA LEU A 36 -22.02 -13.30 9.52
C LEU A 36 -21.75 -12.28 10.64
N TYR A 37 -20.50 -12.14 11.05
CA TYR A 37 -20.02 -11.03 11.86
C TYR A 37 -19.76 -9.79 10.99
N TRP A 38 -19.66 -8.60 11.60
CA TRP A 38 -19.36 -7.36 10.87
C TRP A 38 -18.05 -7.46 10.05
N GLY A 39 -18.16 -7.15 8.75
CA GLY A 39 -17.08 -7.24 7.77
C GLY A 39 -16.92 -8.64 7.14
N GLU A 40 -17.57 -9.67 7.70
CA GLU A 40 -17.49 -11.03 7.18
C GLU A 40 -18.28 -11.18 5.87
N GLN A 41 -17.84 -12.12 5.04
CA GLN A 41 -18.46 -12.45 3.77
C GLN A 41 -18.58 -13.95 3.53
N VAL A 42 -19.68 -14.38 2.91
CA VAL A 42 -19.92 -15.78 2.48
C VAL A 42 -20.21 -15.85 0.98
N LEU A 43 -19.82 -16.95 0.34
CA LEU A 43 -20.09 -17.23 -1.07
C LEU A 43 -21.13 -18.36 -1.20
N ILE A 44 -22.35 -18.03 -1.64
CA ILE A 44 -23.45 -18.99 -1.85
C ILE A 44 -24.04 -18.78 -3.24
N GLY A 45 -24.18 -19.85 -4.04
CA GLY A 45 -24.86 -19.80 -5.34
C GLY A 45 -24.24 -18.87 -6.39
N GLY A 46 -22.98 -18.47 -6.21
CA GLY A 46 -22.33 -17.45 -7.04
C GLY A 46 -22.61 -16.00 -6.61
N TYR A 47 -23.14 -15.79 -5.39
CA TYR A 47 -23.28 -14.49 -4.74
C TYR A 47 -22.32 -14.41 -3.55
N THR A 48 -21.50 -13.37 -3.52
CA THR A 48 -20.77 -12.95 -2.32
C THR A 48 -21.70 -12.05 -1.50
N ILE A 49 -22.02 -12.44 -0.28
CA ILE A 49 -22.85 -11.68 0.66
C ILE A 49 -21.94 -11.22 1.79
N THR A 50 -21.84 -9.92 2.01
CA THR A 50 -21.00 -9.29 3.04
C THR A 50 -21.87 -8.56 4.05
N ALA A 51 -21.65 -8.78 5.35
CA ALA A 51 -22.25 -7.96 6.40
C ALA A 51 -21.49 -6.64 6.50
N GLN A 52 -21.96 -5.64 5.75
CA GLN A 52 -21.28 -4.36 5.55
C GLN A 52 -21.37 -3.46 6.78
N ASP A 53 -22.54 -3.41 7.42
CA ASP A 53 -22.79 -2.55 8.58
C ASP A 53 -23.96 -3.09 9.42
N PHE A 54 -24.13 -2.54 10.62
CA PHE A 54 -25.21 -2.88 11.56
C PHE A 54 -25.87 -1.60 12.10
N SER A 55 -27.00 -1.73 12.78
CA SER A 55 -27.54 -0.62 13.56
C SER A 55 -26.53 -0.15 14.63
N PRO A 56 -26.35 1.17 14.81
CA PRO A 56 -25.46 1.70 15.83
C PRO A 56 -26.01 1.39 17.23
N SER A 57 -25.12 1.04 18.16
CA SER A 57 -25.53 0.67 19.53
C SER A 57 -26.29 1.81 20.23
N LYS A 58 -27.48 1.50 20.73
CA LYS A 58 -28.36 2.44 21.45
C LYS A 58 -28.17 2.29 22.97
N PRO A 59 -28.42 3.35 23.78
CA PRO A 59 -28.42 3.25 25.23
C PRO A 59 -29.54 2.39 25.83
N VAL A 60 -30.58 2.13 25.03
CA VAL A 60 -31.71 1.24 25.35
C VAL A 60 -31.79 0.24 24.21
N ASP A 61 -31.79 -1.04 24.55
CA ASP A 61 -31.97 -2.13 23.58
C ASP A 61 -33.42 -2.10 23.04
N LEU A 62 -33.54 -1.94 21.73
CA LEU A 62 -34.81 -1.88 21.00
C LEU A 62 -34.76 -2.92 19.88
N PRO A 63 -35.83 -3.70 19.66
CA PRO A 63 -35.84 -4.78 18.66
C PRO A 63 -35.96 -4.28 17.21
N ASP A 64 -35.63 -3.01 16.95
CA ASP A 64 -35.63 -2.34 15.64
C ASP A 64 -34.26 -2.40 14.92
N ASP A 65 -33.32 -3.15 15.50
CA ASP A 65 -31.99 -3.43 14.96
C ASP A 65 -32.01 -3.98 13.53
N TYR A 66 -31.00 -3.58 12.74
CA TYR A 66 -30.86 -3.95 11.34
C TYR A 66 -29.43 -4.39 11.01
N VAL A 67 -29.32 -5.17 9.93
CA VAL A 67 -28.05 -5.48 9.26
C VAL A 67 -28.07 -4.93 7.84
N MET A 68 -27.00 -4.29 7.42
CA MET A 68 -26.75 -3.85 6.04
C MET A 68 -25.89 -4.90 5.34
N LEU A 69 -26.43 -5.48 4.28
CA LEU A 69 -25.76 -6.49 3.46
C LEU A 69 -25.36 -5.88 2.11
N ASN A 70 -24.11 -6.11 1.69
CA ASN A 70 -23.71 -5.93 0.30
C ASN A 70 -23.71 -7.30 -0.39
N VAL A 71 -24.43 -7.43 -1.49
CA VAL A 71 -24.59 -8.68 -2.23
C VAL A 71 -24.05 -8.49 -3.63
N LYS A 72 -23.01 -9.23 -3.98
CA LYS A 72 -22.36 -9.16 -5.30
C LYS A 72 -22.47 -10.48 -6.04
N SER A 73 -23.11 -10.48 -7.20
CA SER A 73 -23.13 -11.63 -8.10
C SER A 73 -21.77 -11.86 -8.77
N ASN A 74 -21.54 -13.11 -9.20
CA ASN A 74 -20.45 -13.49 -10.11
C ASN A 74 -20.39 -12.69 -11.43
N THR A 75 -21.49 -12.05 -11.83
CA THR A 75 -21.57 -11.12 -12.97
C THR A 75 -21.35 -9.64 -12.60
N SER A 76 -20.72 -9.37 -11.46
CA SER A 76 -20.38 -8.02 -10.98
C SER A 76 -21.54 -7.07 -10.72
N ARG A 77 -22.81 -7.49 -10.87
CA ARG A 77 -23.96 -6.77 -10.29
C ARG A 77 -23.84 -6.79 -8.76
N SER A 78 -24.04 -5.63 -8.14
CA SER A 78 -24.02 -5.42 -6.69
C SER A 78 -25.36 -4.85 -6.24
N TRP A 79 -25.85 -5.29 -5.09
CA TRP A 79 -27.05 -4.79 -4.45
C TRP A 79 -26.75 -4.50 -2.97
N GLY A 80 -27.25 -3.36 -2.47
CA GLY A 80 -27.40 -3.17 -1.03
C GLY A 80 -28.74 -3.72 -0.57
N ALA A 81 -28.77 -4.39 0.58
CA ALA A 81 -29.99 -4.78 1.27
C ALA A 81 -29.89 -4.37 2.74
N ILE A 82 -31.03 -4.02 3.34
CA ILE A 82 -31.13 -3.74 4.78
C ILE A 82 -32.24 -4.63 5.32
N LEU A 83 -31.95 -5.43 6.34
CA LEU A 83 -32.88 -6.40 6.93
C LEU A 83 -33.03 -6.13 8.42
N ALA A 84 -34.25 -6.21 8.96
CA ALA A 84 -34.57 -6.03 10.37
C ALA A 84 -35.70 -6.98 10.82
N LEU A 85 -35.70 -7.43 12.07
CA LEU A 85 -36.65 -8.47 12.54
C LEU A 85 -38.02 -7.92 12.97
N ASN A 86 -38.06 -6.83 13.74
CA ASN A 86 -39.31 -6.27 14.28
C ASN A 86 -39.44 -4.77 13.93
N ASN A 87 -39.16 -4.43 12.67
CA ASN A 87 -39.25 -3.07 12.16
C ASN A 87 -40.44 -2.96 11.19
N SER A 88 -41.22 -1.88 11.26
CA SER A 88 -42.40 -1.66 10.41
C SER A 88 -42.09 -1.05 9.04
N ILE A 89 -40.84 -0.62 8.81
CA ILE A 89 -40.36 0.04 7.59
C ILE A 89 -39.34 -0.86 6.87
N ILE A 90 -38.43 -1.47 7.63
CA ILE A 90 -37.38 -2.36 7.10
C ILE A 90 -37.87 -3.81 7.19
N PRO A 91 -37.98 -4.55 6.08
CA PRO A 91 -38.44 -5.94 6.10
C PRO A 91 -37.38 -6.88 6.70
N ASN A 92 -37.80 -8.06 7.16
CA ASN A 92 -36.88 -9.12 7.57
C ASN A 92 -36.33 -9.93 6.39
N GLU A 93 -36.90 -9.80 5.19
CA GLU A 93 -36.42 -10.48 3.99
C GLU A 93 -36.33 -9.57 2.75
N THR A 94 -35.53 -10.01 1.77
CA THR A 94 -35.45 -9.38 0.45
C THR A 94 -35.21 -10.43 -0.64
N ILE A 95 -35.64 -10.12 -1.87
CA ILE A 95 -35.39 -10.94 -3.06
C ILE A 95 -34.63 -10.08 -4.08
N LEU A 96 -33.45 -10.53 -4.48
CA LEU A 96 -32.57 -9.81 -5.40
C LEU A 96 -32.53 -10.52 -6.76
N ASP A 97 -32.75 -9.74 -7.84
CA ASP A 97 -32.70 -10.19 -9.25
C ASP A 97 -33.57 -11.45 -9.53
N GLY A 98 -34.64 -11.65 -8.74
CA GLY A 98 -35.52 -12.83 -8.77
C GLY A 98 -34.83 -14.17 -8.48
N SER A 99 -33.56 -14.16 -8.05
CA SER A 99 -32.65 -15.31 -8.12
C SER A 99 -32.11 -15.74 -6.76
N ILE A 100 -32.07 -14.83 -5.77
CA ILE A 100 -31.66 -15.09 -4.40
C ILE A 100 -32.62 -14.40 -3.43
N ARG A 101 -33.05 -15.12 -2.39
CA ARG A 101 -33.80 -14.60 -1.25
C ARG A 101 -32.90 -14.64 -0.02
N LEU A 102 -32.88 -13.52 0.71
CA LEU A 102 -32.17 -13.37 1.97
C LEU A 102 -33.20 -13.06 3.05
N THR A 103 -33.21 -13.85 4.13
CA THR A 103 -34.12 -13.65 5.27
C THR A 103 -33.28 -13.57 6.54
N ALA A 104 -33.42 -12.51 7.33
CA ALA A 104 -32.79 -12.40 8.63
C ALA A 104 -33.56 -13.27 9.64
N ASN A 105 -32.84 -14.15 10.33
CA ASN A 105 -33.37 -15.01 11.40
C ASN A 105 -32.93 -14.52 12.79
N LYS A 106 -31.76 -13.87 12.87
CA LYS A 106 -31.22 -13.27 14.11
C LYS A 106 -30.38 -12.06 13.75
N ILE A 107 -30.51 -10.96 14.50
CA ILE A 107 -29.60 -9.80 14.44
C ILE A 107 -29.24 -9.49 15.88
N ILE A 108 -27.94 -9.32 16.17
CA ILE A 108 -27.41 -9.02 17.50
C ILE A 108 -26.46 -7.85 17.39
N THR A 109 -26.86 -6.72 17.94
CA THR A 109 -26.01 -5.55 18.20
C THR A 109 -26.09 -5.18 19.68
N GLY A 110 -25.36 -4.15 20.11
CA GLY A 110 -25.42 -3.64 21.47
C GLY A 110 -24.04 -3.25 22.00
N ARG A 111 -24.03 -2.49 23.11
CA ARG A 111 -22.80 -2.03 23.75
C ARG A 111 -21.95 -3.17 24.31
N ASP A 112 -22.61 -4.22 24.80
CA ASP A 112 -21.98 -5.37 25.45
C ASP A 112 -21.67 -6.52 24.47
N ILE A 113 -21.87 -6.30 23.17
CA ILE A 113 -21.59 -7.27 22.10
C ILE A 113 -20.20 -6.98 21.50
N PRO A 114 -19.22 -7.91 21.60
CA PRO A 114 -17.85 -7.66 21.11
C PRO A 114 -17.76 -7.38 19.61
N THR A 115 -18.58 -8.06 18.81
CA THR A 115 -18.74 -7.82 17.37
C THR A 115 -20.19 -8.12 17.00
N PRO A 116 -20.94 -7.18 16.40
CA PRO A 116 -22.31 -7.45 15.99
C PRO A 116 -22.35 -8.51 14.88
N TYR A 117 -23.41 -9.29 14.88
CA TYR A 117 -23.59 -10.40 13.93
C TYR A 117 -25.06 -10.62 13.57
N ALA A 118 -25.29 -11.18 12.39
CA ALA A 118 -26.60 -11.62 11.95
C ALA A 118 -26.55 -13.10 11.53
N THR A 119 -27.57 -13.87 11.91
CA THR A 119 -27.85 -15.17 11.27
C THR A 119 -28.88 -14.92 10.18
N ILE A 120 -28.48 -15.21 8.94
CA ILE A 120 -29.31 -15.07 7.75
C ILE A 120 -29.55 -16.43 7.10
N GLU A 121 -30.75 -16.59 6.57
CA GLU A 121 -31.13 -17.68 5.68
C GLU A 121 -30.96 -17.23 4.23
N VAL A 122 -30.28 -18.05 3.43
CA VAL A 122 -30.02 -17.80 2.02
C VAL A 122 -30.68 -18.89 1.20
N ALA A 123 -31.73 -18.53 0.45
CA ALA A 123 -32.41 -19.41 -0.49
C ALA A 123 -32.09 -18.98 -1.92
N LEU A 124 -31.80 -19.97 -2.79
CA LEU A 124 -31.55 -19.74 -4.21
C LEU A 124 -32.76 -20.21 -5.02
N ALA A 125 -33.15 -19.43 -6.03
CA ALA A 125 -34.29 -19.79 -6.87
C ALA A 125 -33.96 -21.05 -7.70
N ASN A 126 -34.88 -22.02 -7.74
CA ASN A 126 -34.84 -23.21 -8.60
C ASN A 126 -35.15 -22.84 -10.06
N ILE A 127 -34.32 -21.96 -10.62
CA ILE A 127 -34.37 -21.57 -12.02
C ILE A 127 -33.52 -22.60 -12.79
N PRO A 128 -34.04 -23.24 -13.86
CA PRO A 128 -33.20 -24.06 -14.73
C PRO A 128 -32.07 -23.18 -15.25
N SER A 129 -30.86 -23.48 -14.82
CA SER A 129 -29.77 -22.51 -14.85
C SER A 129 -29.33 -22.24 -16.28
N VAL A 130 -29.57 -21.01 -16.75
CA VAL A 130 -28.70 -20.42 -17.76
C VAL A 130 -27.35 -20.28 -17.07
N SER A 131 -26.47 -21.24 -17.33
CA SER A 131 -25.16 -21.33 -16.70
C SER A 131 -24.35 -20.09 -17.08
N LYS A 132 -24.30 -19.12 -16.16
CA LYS A 132 -23.29 -18.08 -16.19
C LYS A 132 -21.95 -18.79 -16.11
N GLN A 133 -21.26 -18.81 -17.24
CA GLN A 133 -20.03 -19.57 -17.45
C GLN A 133 -19.02 -19.16 -16.37
N ILE A 134 -18.79 -20.04 -15.40
CA ILE A 134 -17.68 -19.87 -14.46
C ILE A 134 -16.43 -19.77 -15.35
N PRO A 135 -15.60 -18.71 -15.22
CA PRO A 135 -14.35 -18.62 -15.97
C PRO A 135 -13.60 -19.94 -15.77
N TRP A 136 -13.40 -20.69 -16.86
CA TRP A 136 -13.10 -22.13 -16.81
C TRP A 136 -11.99 -22.48 -15.82
N ILE A 137 -10.94 -21.65 -15.77
CA ILE A 137 -9.85 -21.65 -14.80
C ILE A 137 -10.27 -21.84 -13.33
N ASN A 138 -11.32 -21.16 -12.85
CA ASN A 138 -11.80 -21.26 -11.46
C ASN A 138 -12.49 -22.60 -11.14
N SER A 139 -12.73 -23.44 -12.15
CA SER A 139 -13.17 -24.84 -12.00
C SER A 139 -12.04 -25.85 -12.19
N VAL A 140 -10.85 -25.38 -12.56
CA VAL A 140 -9.68 -26.20 -12.91
C VAL A 140 -8.58 -26.06 -11.86
N VAL A 141 -8.36 -24.86 -11.31
CA VAL A 141 -7.34 -24.58 -10.31
C VAL A 141 -7.95 -23.83 -9.13
N ARG A 142 -7.62 -24.28 -7.91
CA ARG A 142 -7.87 -23.52 -6.68
C ARG A 142 -6.54 -23.01 -6.13
N VAL A 143 -6.51 -21.72 -5.81
CA VAL A 143 -5.39 -21.08 -5.10
C VAL A 143 -5.78 -20.82 -3.66
N LYS A 144 -4.87 -21.06 -2.71
CA LYS A 144 -4.89 -20.52 -1.35
C LYS A 144 -3.68 -19.64 -1.15
N ARG A 145 -3.87 -18.50 -0.47
CA ARG A 145 -2.81 -17.61 0.00
C ARG A 145 -3.06 -17.34 1.48
N LEU A 146 -2.10 -17.62 2.35
CA LEU A 146 -2.24 -17.37 3.78
C LEU A 146 -1.81 -15.93 4.09
N PRO A 147 -2.72 -15.05 4.57
CA PRO A 147 -2.34 -13.69 4.92
C PRO A 147 -1.63 -13.67 6.28
N VAL A 148 -0.65 -12.77 6.37
CA VAL A 148 -0.10 -12.28 7.64
C VAL A 148 -0.62 -10.86 7.77
N ASN A 149 -1.42 -10.59 8.79
CA ASN A 149 -2.09 -9.28 8.96
C ASN A 149 -1.20 -8.28 9.73
N GLU A 150 -0.26 -8.78 10.52
CA GLU A 150 0.67 -7.98 11.33
C GLU A 150 2.05 -8.65 11.40
N ALA A 151 3.11 -7.86 11.47
CA ALA A 151 4.47 -8.32 11.72
C ALA A 151 5.32 -7.19 12.36
N TYR A 152 6.46 -7.53 12.94
CA TYR A 152 7.49 -6.55 13.31
C TYR A 152 8.45 -6.26 12.14
N ILE A 153 9.11 -5.11 12.17
CA ILE A 153 10.01 -4.66 11.09
C ILE A 153 11.23 -5.57 10.85
N ASP A 154 11.71 -6.29 11.87
CA ASP A 154 12.79 -7.28 11.77
C ASP A 154 12.32 -8.69 11.42
N GLU A 155 11.01 -8.94 11.48
CA GLU A 155 10.42 -10.25 11.17
C GLU A 155 10.29 -10.49 9.65
N ARG A 156 10.34 -11.77 9.27
CA ARG A 156 10.08 -12.21 7.90
C ARG A 156 8.61 -12.57 7.74
N VAL A 157 7.92 -11.83 6.89
CA VAL A 157 6.55 -12.11 6.45
C VAL A 157 6.61 -13.23 5.42
N ASN A 158 6.16 -14.43 5.80
CA ASN A 158 6.17 -15.60 4.94
C ASN A 158 4.87 -15.69 4.13
N ILE A 159 4.98 -15.57 2.80
CA ILE A 159 3.86 -15.73 1.89
C ILE A 159 3.85 -17.17 1.37
N LEU A 160 2.82 -17.93 1.71
CA LEU A 160 2.57 -19.27 1.20
C LEU A 160 1.44 -19.25 0.16
N ILE A 161 1.72 -19.84 -1.01
CA ILE A 161 0.79 -20.01 -2.12
C ILE A 161 0.60 -21.51 -2.32
N GLU A 162 -0.63 -22.01 -2.19
CA GLU A 162 -0.98 -23.38 -2.55
C GLU A 162 -1.83 -23.39 -3.81
N VAL A 163 -1.38 -24.12 -4.84
CA VAL A 163 -2.06 -24.26 -6.13
C VAL A 163 -2.49 -25.73 -6.27
N ILE A 164 -3.79 -25.95 -6.44
CA ILE A 164 -4.42 -27.27 -6.40
C ILE A 164 -5.16 -27.52 -7.70
N SER A 165 -4.79 -28.57 -8.43
CA SER A 165 -5.56 -29.05 -9.59
C SER A 165 -6.89 -29.64 -9.12
N GLN A 166 -7.99 -29.17 -9.68
CA GLN A 166 -9.36 -29.60 -9.37
C GLN A 166 -9.97 -30.50 -10.46
N LYS A 167 -9.20 -30.84 -11.49
CA LYS A 167 -9.64 -31.63 -12.64
C LYS A 167 -8.69 -32.79 -12.89
N ASP A 168 -9.24 -33.81 -13.53
CA ASP A 168 -8.48 -34.96 -14.02
C ASP A 168 -7.76 -34.62 -15.33
N MET A 169 -6.84 -33.65 -15.26
CA MET A 169 -5.99 -33.22 -16.39
C MET A 169 -4.64 -32.73 -15.88
N SER A 170 -3.59 -32.97 -16.68
CA SER A 170 -2.30 -32.33 -16.50
C SER A 170 -2.38 -30.88 -16.94
N LEU A 171 -1.76 -29.98 -16.18
CA LEU A 171 -1.62 -28.56 -16.47
C LEU A 171 -0.14 -28.23 -16.51
N GLU A 172 0.34 -27.71 -17.64
CA GLU A 172 1.76 -27.40 -17.85
C GLU A 172 1.97 -25.91 -18.02
N ASN A 173 3.19 -25.45 -17.75
CA ASN A 173 3.63 -24.07 -17.94
C ASN A 173 2.76 -23.03 -17.21
N ILE A 174 2.25 -23.37 -16.02
CA ILE A 174 1.53 -22.43 -15.16
C ILE A 174 2.52 -21.39 -14.63
N ARG A 175 2.42 -20.16 -15.13
CA ARG A 175 3.21 -19.01 -14.69
C ARG A 175 2.51 -18.34 -13.52
N ILE A 176 3.24 -18.14 -12.43
CA ILE A 176 2.76 -17.50 -11.21
C ILE A 176 3.67 -16.32 -10.94
N ASN A 177 3.11 -15.11 -10.98
CA ASN A 177 3.80 -13.86 -10.75
C ASN A 177 3.27 -13.23 -9.46
N GLU A 178 4.12 -13.15 -8.44
CA GLU A 178 3.89 -12.32 -7.26
C GLU A 178 4.55 -10.94 -7.45
N THR A 179 4.15 -9.97 -6.63
CA THR A 179 4.73 -8.62 -6.66
C THR A 179 5.15 -8.23 -5.25
N VAL A 180 6.43 -7.92 -5.07
CA VAL A 180 6.95 -7.41 -3.80
C VAL A 180 6.43 -5.97 -3.62
N PRO A 181 5.68 -5.66 -2.54
CA PRO A 181 5.16 -4.33 -2.30
C PRO A 181 6.27 -3.28 -2.08
N ALA A 182 5.99 -2.04 -2.45
CA ALA A 182 6.89 -0.92 -2.17
C ALA A 182 7.11 -0.77 -0.65
N GLY A 183 8.37 -0.61 -0.25
CA GLY A 183 8.76 -0.61 1.17
C GLY A 183 9.13 -1.98 1.73
N PHE A 184 9.12 -3.04 0.93
CA PHE A 184 9.63 -4.37 1.29
C PHE A 184 10.81 -4.79 0.40
N ILE A 185 11.57 -5.76 0.90
CA ILE A 185 12.55 -6.54 0.15
C ILE A 185 12.27 -8.04 0.38
N THR A 186 12.75 -8.89 -0.51
CA THR A 186 12.80 -10.34 -0.25
C THR A 186 13.88 -10.65 0.77
N ASP A 187 13.65 -11.60 1.67
CA ASP A 187 14.65 -12.01 2.66
C ASP A 187 14.53 -13.53 2.94
N PRO A 188 15.40 -14.39 2.37
CA PRO A 188 16.62 -14.05 1.63
C PRO A 188 16.38 -13.36 0.29
N ASP A 189 17.42 -12.70 -0.23
CA ASP A 189 17.43 -12.16 -1.59
C ASP A 189 17.20 -13.29 -2.62
N ILE A 190 16.25 -13.08 -3.53
CA ILE A 190 15.93 -14.00 -4.63
C ILE A 190 15.85 -13.23 -5.94
N GLU A 191 16.23 -13.87 -7.06
CA GLU A 191 16.27 -13.24 -8.39
C GLU A 191 14.89 -12.79 -8.90
N GLY A 192 13.80 -13.37 -8.37
CA GLY A 192 12.45 -12.94 -8.66
C GLY A 192 11.38 -13.76 -7.94
N THR A 193 10.14 -13.27 -8.02
CA THR A 193 8.93 -13.89 -7.46
C THR A 193 8.01 -14.41 -8.59
N CYS A 194 8.63 -14.88 -9.67
CA CYS A 194 7.97 -15.46 -10.84
C CYS A 194 8.37 -16.93 -10.97
N TRP A 195 7.40 -17.83 -10.93
CA TRP A 195 7.61 -19.28 -11.03
C TRP A 195 6.86 -19.86 -12.23
N THR A 196 7.41 -20.91 -12.84
CA THR A 196 6.68 -21.75 -13.79
C THR A 196 6.57 -23.15 -13.18
N ILE A 197 5.35 -23.65 -13.04
CA ILE A 197 5.07 -24.99 -12.49
C ILE A 197 4.20 -25.81 -13.43
N SER A 198 4.18 -27.11 -13.21
CA SER A 198 3.19 -28.03 -13.78
C SER A 198 2.46 -28.76 -12.65
N LEU A 199 1.22 -29.18 -12.90
CA LEU A 199 0.36 -29.91 -11.98
C LEU A 199 -0.21 -31.14 -12.66
N SER A 200 0.04 -32.32 -12.10
CA SER A 200 -0.65 -33.56 -12.45
C SER A 200 -2.13 -33.51 -12.00
N PRO A 201 -2.99 -34.41 -12.50
CA PRO A 201 -4.35 -34.60 -11.99
C PRO A 201 -4.43 -34.65 -10.46
N GLY A 202 -5.23 -33.76 -9.86
CA GLY A 202 -5.39 -33.68 -8.40
C GLY A 202 -4.15 -33.24 -7.60
N GLU A 203 -3.03 -32.90 -8.26
CA GLU A 203 -1.80 -32.49 -7.58
C GLU A 203 -1.98 -31.14 -6.86
N LYS A 204 -1.34 -31.02 -5.70
CA LYS A 204 -1.14 -29.77 -4.98
C LYS A 204 0.34 -29.40 -5.04
N ARG A 205 0.65 -28.17 -5.47
CA ARG A 205 1.96 -27.54 -5.30
C ARG A 205 1.87 -26.42 -4.27
N SER A 206 2.94 -26.28 -3.51
CA SER A 206 3.14 -25.15 -2.60
C SER A 206 4.37 -24.38 -3.03
N LEU A 207 4.23 -23.06 -3.17
CA LEU A 207 5.33 -22.11 -3.40
C LEU A 207 5.35 -21.15 -2.22
N SER A 208 6.54 -20.75 -1.78
CA SER A 208 6.68 -19.80 -0.68
C SER A 208 7.88 -18.89 -0.88
N TYR A 209 7.72 -17.64 -0.48
CA TYR A 209 8.79 -16.66 -0.38
C TYR A 209 8.58 -15.81 0.87
N SER A 210 9.64 -15.13 1.29
CA SER A 210 9.65 -14.33 2.50
C SER A 210 10.01 -12.90 2.15
N ILE A 211 9.29 -11.93 2.71
CA ILE A 211 9.58 -10.50 2.57
C ILE A 211 9.82 -9.87 3.95
N ARG A 212 10.64 -8.83 4.00
CA ARG A 212 10.88 -8.03 5.20
C ARG A 212 10.68 -6.55 4.87
N ALA A 213 10.07 -5.83 5.81
CA ALA A 213 9.77 -4.41 5.66
C ALA A 213 11.04 -3.55 5.84
N LEU A 214 11.02 -2.37 5.23
CA LEU A 214 12.09 -1.36 5.35
C LEU A 214 11.73 -0.21 6.32
N ARG A 215 10.47 -0.13 6.75
CA ARG A 215 9.93 0.86 7.70
C ARG A 215 8.60 0.34 8.29
N PRO A 216 8.18 0.77 9.49
CA PRO A 216 6.87 0.46 10.02
C PRO A 216 5.76 1.22 9.27
N GLY A 217 4.51 0.82 9.52
CA GLY A 217 3.31 1.40 8.92
C GLY A 217 2.41 0.34 8.26
N THR A 218 1.30 0.80 7.70
CA THR A 218 0.32 -0.05 7.00
C THR A 218 0.64 -0.12 5.52
N PHE A 219 0.62 -1.33 4.94
CA PHE A 219 0.94 -1.58 3.54
C PHE A 219 -0.09 -2.51 2.89
N LEU A 220 -0.29 -2.33 1.58
CA LEU A 220 -1.07 -3.25 0.76
C LEU A 220 -0.14 -4.25 0.08
N ILE A 221 -0.26 -5.53 0.40
CA ILE A 221 0.39 -6.63 -0.34
C ILE A 221 -0.46 -6.91 -1.58
N PRO A 222 0.07 -6.78 -2.81
CA PRO A 222 -0.65 -7.11 -4.03
C PRO A 222 -1.14 -8.56 -4.04
N GLY A 223 -2.19 -8.81 -4.83
CA GLY A 223 -2.63 -10.16 -5.14
C GLY A 223 -1.75 -10.80 -6.21
N MET A 224 -1.56 -12.11 -6.10
CA MET A 224 -0.83 -12.93 -7.07
C MET A 224 -1.57 -12.98 -8.41
N GLN A 225 -0.82 -13.02 -9.52
CA GLN A 225 -1.34 -13.26 -10.87
C GLN A 225 -0.87 -14.63 -11.39
N MET A 226 -1.79 -15.43 -11.92
CA MET A 226 -1.51 -16.76 -12.48
C MET A 226 -1.99 -16.82 -13.94
N PHE A 227 -1.14 -17.35 -14.82
CA PHE A 227 -1.40 -17.53 -16.23
C PHE A 227 -1.07 -18.96 -16.66
N PHE A 228 -1.90 -19.57 -17.50
CA PHE A 228 -1.51 -20.79 -18.23
C PHE A 228 -2.26 -20.91 -19.54
N ASP A 229 -1.64 -21.57 -20.52
CA ASP A 229 -2.23 -21.79 -21.84
C ASP A 229 -2.89 -23.18 -21.90
N HIS A 230 -4.14 -23.24 -22.37
CA HIS A 230 -4.84 -24.48 -22.63
C HIS A 230 -5.61 -24.39 -23.94
N ASN A 231 -5.42 -25.37 -24.85
CA ASN A 231 -6.05 -25.40 -26.18
C ASN A 231 -5.88 -24.10 -27.00
N GLY A 232 -4.73 -23.43 -26.86
CA GLY A 232 -4.43 -22.15 -27.53
C GLY A 232 -5.08 -20.92 -26.90
N VAL A 233 -5.70 -21.04 -25.72
CA VAL A 233 -6.28 -19.93 -24.95
C VAL A 233 -5.46 -19.71 -23.67
N THR A 234 -4.96 -18.50 -23.48
CA THR A 234 -4.34 -18.07 -22.22
C THR A 234 -5.43 -17.77 -21.19
N HIS A 235 -5.43 -18.50 -20.07
CA HIS A 235 -6.29 -18.24 -18.93
C HIS A 235 -5.55 -17.45 -17.86
N HIS A 236 -6.25 -16.48 -17.24
CA HIS A 236 -5.73 -15.63 -16.16
C HIS A 236 -6.59 -15.75 -14.90
N LEU A 237 -5.93 -15.83 -13.73
CA LEU A 237 -6.53 -15.77 -12.40
C LEU A 237 -5.71 -14.80 -11.56
N GLN A 238 -6.40 -13.99 -10.75
CA GLN A 238 -5.78 -13.03 -9.84
C GLN A 238 -6.38 -13.20 -8.43
N THR A 239 -5.56 -13.19 -7.38
CA THR A 239 -6.06 -13.15 -6.00
C THR A 239 -6.35 -11.72 -5.56
N ASN A 240 -7.14 -11.55 -4.50
CA ASN A 240 -7.29 -10.24 -3.88
C ASN A 240 -5.95 -9.78 -3.26
N ALA A 241 -5.77 -8.47 -3.16
CA ALA A 241 -4.74 -7.86 -2.33
C ALA A 241 -5.13 -7.96 -0.83
N SER A 242 -4.16 -7.86 0.06
CA SER A 242 -4.34 -7.95 1.51
C SER A 242 -3.55 -6.86 2.23
N GLU A 243 -4.12 -6.26 3.25
CA GLU A 243 -3.42 -5.30 4.11
C GLU A 243 -2.50 -6.02 5.11
N ILE A 244 -1.37 -5.40 5.46
CA ILE A 244 -0.48 -5.80 6.54
C ILE A 244 -0.03 -4.58 7.33
N VAL A 245 0.01 -4.70 8.67
CA VAL A 245 0.56 -3.68 9.57
C VAL A 245 1.96 -4.10 10.01
N ILE A 246 2.94 -3.22 9.80
CA ILE A 246 4.31 -3.43 10.26
C ILE A 246 4.58 -2.55 11.46
N HIS A 247 4.96 -3.16 12.57
CA HIS A 247 5.25 -2.49 13.83
C HIS A 247 6.75 -2.24 14.02
N GLY A 248 7.09 -1.12 14.65
CA GLY A 248 8.46 -0.79 15.03
C GLY A 248 8.71 0.70 15.25
N PRO A 249 9.84 1.08 15.87
CA PRO A 249 10.31 2.45 15.88
C PRO A 249 10.80 2.86 14.49
N TYR A 250 10.79 4.17 14.20
CA TYR A 250 11.43 4.70 13.00
C TYR A 250 11.99 6.07 13.29
N ILE A 251 13.31 6.14 13.47
CA ILE A 251 14.00 7.36 13.87
C ILE A 251 14.49 8.09 12.63
N ASP A 252 13.96 9.30 12.41
CA ASP A 252 14.43 10.23 11.39
C ASP A 252 15.21 11.40 12.04
N VAL A 253 16.24 11.88 11.35
CA VAL A 253 17.11 12.97 11.81
C VAL A 253 17.37 13.96 10.69
N ASN A 254 16.74 15.12 10.81
CA ASN A 254 16.98 16.26 9.94
C ASN A 254 18.02 17.19 10.57
N LYS A 255 19.13 17.43 9.87
CA LYS A 255 20.20 18.35 10.27
C LYS A 255 20.15 19.59 9.38
N SER A 256 20.01 20.76 9.99
CA SER A 256 19.99 22.06 9.33
C SER A 256 20.98 23.02 9.99
N PHE A 257 21.31 24.12 9.32
CA PHE A 257 22.26 25.10 9.81
C PHE A 257 22.00 26.50 9.27
N ILE A 258 22.45 27.51 10.02
CA ILE A 258 22.40 28.93 9.66
C ILE A 258 23.80 29.51 9.88
N TYR A 259 24.36 30.16 8.86
CA TYR A 259 25.65 30.83 8.90
C TYR A 259 25.47 32.35 9.01
N GLN A 260 26.33 33.02 9.80
CA GLN A 260 26.39 34.46 9.97
C GLN A 260 27.84 34.92 9.85
N ASP A 261 28.14 35.83 8.92
CA ASP A 261 29.47 36.41 8.73
C ASP A 261 29.70 37.54 9.76
N MET A 262 30.81 37.46 10.51
CA MET A 262 31.25 38.42 11.52
C MET A 262 32.52 39.18 11.09
N ARG A 263 32.89 39.13 9.80
CA ARG A 263 34.06 39.74 9.11
C ARG A 263 35.40 39.05 9.37
N THR A 264 35.72 38.76 10.63
CA THR A 264 36.97 38.08 11.03
C THR A 264 36.82 36.56 11.14
N ASP A 265 35.58 36.13 11.32
CA ASP A 265 35.12 34.82 11.71
C ASP A 265 33.66 34.66 11.26
N GLY A 266 33.17 33.42 11.23
CA GLY A 266 31.79 33.11 10.95
C GLY A 266 31.15 32.35 12.11
N LEU A 267 29.89 32.65 12.41
CA LEU A 267 29.08 31.89 13.37
C LEU A 267 28.18 30.91 12.63
N LEU A 268 28.39 29.62 12.83
CA LEU A 268 27.57 28.56 12.27
C LEU A 268 26.72 27.93 13.39
N ASN A 269 25.42 28.21 13.36
CA ASN A 269 24.43 27.61 14.25
C ASN A 269 23.88 26.35 13.59
N VAL A 270 23.93 25.21 14.28
CA VAL A 270 23.50 23.90 13.78
C VAL A 270 22.33 23.40 14.63
N THR A 271 21.27 22.96 13.97
CA THR A 271 20.05 22.41 14.59
C THR A 271 19.81 21.01 14.05
N LEU A 272 19.72 20.02 14.95
CA LEU A 272 19.29 18.66 14.63
C LEU A 272 17.94 18.41 15.23
N ARG A 273 16.97 18.07 14.38
CA ARG A 273 15.63 17.65 14.77
C ARG A 273 15.53 16.13 14.62
N VAL A 274 15.39 15.45 15.75
CA VAL A 274 15.20 14.00 15.83
C VAL A 274 13.71 13.74 16.05
N SER A 275 13.12 12.82 15.28
CA SER A 275 11.72 12.41 15.43
C SER A 275 11.55 10.90 15.31
N ASN A 276 10.69 10.33 16.15
CA ASN A 276 10.25 8.94 16.01
C ASN A 276 8.91 8.91 15.27
N THR A 277 8.93 8.58 13.98
CA THR A 277 7.71 8.44 13.16
C THR A 277 7.19 7.00 13.11
N GLY A 278 7.81 6.08 13.86
CA GLY A 278 7.32 4.73 14.05
C GLY A 278 6.22 4.66 15.12
N ASP A 279 5.64 3.47 15.28
CA ASP A 279 4.53 3.22 16.21
C ASP A 279 4.97 2.50 17.50
N ARG A 280 6.28 2.36 17.72
CA ARG A 280 6.90 1.85 18.96
C ARG A 280 7.93 2.83 19.50
N ALA A 281 8.09 2.83 20.82
CA ALA A 281 9.07 3.65 21.50
C ALA A 281 10.49 3.04 21.36
N ALA A 282 11.52 3.88 21.34
CA ALA A 282 12.91 3.44 21.33
C ALA A 282 13.80 4.34 22.21
N TYR A 283 14.84 3.77 22.81
CA TYR A 283 15.93 4.53 23.38
C TYR A 283 16.88 4.96 22.26
N VAL A 284 16.96 6.25 22.01
CA VAL A 284 17.76 6.86 20.93
C VAL A 284 18.99 7.51 21.53
N GLN A 285 20.14 7.31 20.88
CA GLN A 285 21.41 7.96 21.17
C GLN A 285 21.88 8.69 19.89
N LEU A 286 22.11 9.99 19.99
CA LEU A 286 22.70 10.79 18.91
C LEU A 286 24.01 11.41 19.37
N THR A 287 25.03 11.33 18.50
CA THR A 287 26.32 11.98 18.67
C THR A 287 26.73 12.63 17.34
N ASP A 288 26.92 13.93 17.35
CA ASP A 288 27.38 14.73 16.23
C ASP A 288 28.87 15.08 16.34
N GLN A 289 29.42 15.67 15.29
CA GLN A 289 30.82 16.08 15.18
C GLN A 289 30.92 17.56 14.82
N ILE A 290 31.90 18.24 15.42
CA ILE A 290 32.29 19.60 15.03
C ILE A 290 32.87 19.52 13.61
N PRO A 291 32.51 20.42 12.68
CA PRO A 291 33.17 20.53 11.39
C PRO A 291 34.69 20.76 11.54
N GLN A 292 35.47 20.39 10.52
CA GLN A 292 36.91 20.70 10.52
C GLN A 292 37.14 22.22 10.55
N ASN A 293 38.27 22.62 11.14
CA ASN A 293 38.71 24.01 11.30
C ASN A 293 37.70 24.94 12.01
N CYS A 294 36.78 24.35 12.79
CA CYS A 294 35.78 25.06 13.58
C CYS A 294 35.96 24.82 15.09
N GLN A 295 35.57 25.78 15.92
CA GLN A 295 35.63 25.70 17.39
C GLN A 295 34.21 25.73 17.99
N LEU A 296 33.88 24.80 18.89
CA LEU A 296 32.61 24.84 19.61
C LEU A 296 32.53 26.06 20.54
N ILE A 297 31.46 26.84 20.40
CA ILE A 297 31.16 28.00 21.26
C ILE A 297 30.16 27.59 22.34
N SER A 298 29.09 26.90 21.97
CA SER A 298 27.98 26.57 22.86
C SER A 298 27.16 25.39 22.34
N GLY A 299 26.34 24.82 23.24
CA GLY A 299 25.46 23.70 22.94
C GLY A 299 26.09 22.33 23.24
N ASN A 300 25.35 21.27 22.92
CA ASN A 300 25.75 19.89 23.16
C ASN A 300 25.89 19.14 21.83
N LEU A 301 26.91 18.29 21.72
CA LEU A 301 27.14 17.44 20.55
C LEU A 301 26.52 16.05 20.69
N SER A 302 26.02 15.69 21.87
CA SER A 302 25.35 14.41 22.08
C SER A 302 24.15 14.56 23.01
N LYS A 303 23.15 13.70 22.78
CA LYS A 303 21.98 13.55 23.64
C LYS A 303 21.36 12.18 23.42
N SER A 304 20.88 11.59 24.51
CA SER A 304 20.21 10.29 24.49
C SER A 304 18.90 10.38 25.28
N GLN A 305 17.83 9.79 24.76
CA GLN A 305 16.49 9.88 25.34
C GLN A 305 15.63 8.69 24.89
N VAL A 306 14.71 8.23 25.74
CA VAL A 306 13.60 7.37 25.28
C VAL A 306 12.59 8.24 24.54
N MET A 307 12.32 7.90 23.29
CA MET A 307 11.34 8.56 22.43
C MET A 307 10.10 7.69 22.28
N GLN A 308 8.94 8.21 22.66
CA GLN A 308 7.63 7.64 22.34
C GLN A 308 7.31 7.79 20.85
N PRO A 309 6.27 7.11 20.32
CA PRO A 309 5.74 7.39 18.98
C PRO A 309 5.37 8.87 18.84
N SER A 310 5.73 9.48 17.70
CA SER A 310 5.57 10.92 17.41
C SER A 310 6.39 11.90 18.28
N ASP A 311 7.22 11.43 19.21
CA ASP A 311 8.12 12.32 19.95
C ASP A 311 9.09 13.02 18.99
N ILE A 312 9.34 14.30 19.27
CA ILE A 312 10.30 15.15 18.58
C ILE A 312 11.18 15.81 19.63
N TRP A 313 12.49 15.84 19.40
CA TRP A 313 13.39 16.68 20.18
C TRP A 313 14.46 17.32 19.29
N VAL A 314 15.07 18.38 19.84
CA VAL A 314 16.06 19.19 19.16
C VAL A 314 17.40 19.13 19.90
N LEU A 315 18.49 19.06 19.16
CA LEU A 315 19.86 19.34 19.60
C LEU A 315 20.36 20.58 18.86
N GLU A 316 20.93 21.52 19.59
CA GLU A 316 21.49 22.74 19.02
C GLU A 316 22.91 22.96 19.53
N TYR A 317 23.78 23.40 18.63
CA TYR A 317 25.13 23.83 18.93
C TYR A 317 25.62 24.89 17.96
N SER A 318 26.51 25.75 18.43
CA SER A 318 27.09 26.85 17.66
C SER A 318 28.60 26.70 17.58
N VAL A 319 29.16 26.86 16.39
CA VAL A 319 30.61 26.79 16.16
C VAL A 319 31.12 28.07 15.51
N LEU A 320 32.34 28.46 15.89
CA LEU A 320 33.11 29.50 15.21
C LEU A 320 33.83 28.88 14.02
N VAL A 321 33.83 29.60 12.91
CA VAL A 321 34.42 29.22 11.63
C VAL A 321 35.49 30.24 11.26
N GLY A 322 36.65 29.80 10.80
CA GLY A 322 37.66 30.69 10.22
C GLY A 322 37.21 31.28 8.87
N SER A 323 37.62 32.52 8.58
CA SER A 323 37.37 33.16 7.29
C SER A 323 38.09 32.45 6.13
N GLY A 324 37.40 32.26 5.00
CA GLY A 324 38.02 31.91 3.71
C GLY A 324 38.04 30.43 3.32
N GLU A 325 37.50 29.51 4.13
CA GLU A 325 37.51 28.06 3.81
C GLU A 325 36.11 27.46 3.56
N ASN A 326 36.07 26.43 2.71
CA ASN A 326 34.87 25.61 2.52
C ASN A 326 34.69 24.67 3.73
N ILE A 327 33.50 24.66 4.32
CA ILE A 327 33.18 23.84 5.50
C ILE A 327 32.50 22.54 5.06
N VAL A 328 33.00 21.40 5.53
CA VAL A 328 32.23 20.15 5.50
C VAL A 328 31.54 19.97 6.86
N ILE A 329 30.21 20.09 6.86
CA ILE A 329 29.37 19.80 8.02
C ILE A 329 29.14 18.28 8.02
N PRO A 330 29.69 17.52 8.99
CA PRO A 330 29.59 16.07 9.02
C PRO A 330 28.16 15.60 9.35
N GLY A 331 27.85 14.35 9.01
CA GLY A 331 26.63 13.68 9.45
C GLY A 331 26.69 13.31 10.94
N ALA A 332 25.56 13.39 11.62
CA ALA A 332 25.44 12.94 13.01
C ALA A 332 25.21 11.43 13.06
N LYS A 333 25.88 10.75 13.99
CA LYS A 333 25.71 9.31 14.27
C LYS A 333 24.50 9.10 15.15
N VAL A 334 23.61 8.22 14.73
CA VAL A 334 22.38 7.85 15.43
C VAL A 334 22.41 6.36 15.70
N ARG A 335 22.01 5.96 16.89
CA ARG A 335 21.70 4.57 17.26
C ARG A 335 20.39 4.55 18.00
N PHE A 336 19.59 3.51 17.79
CA PHE A 336 18.41 3.27 18.63
C PHE A 336 18.25 1.80 18.94
N VAL A 337 17.52 1.51 20.03
CA VAL A 337 17.07 0.17 20.39
C VAL A 337 15.70 0.26 21.08
N ASP A 338 14.80 -0.66 20.80
CA ASP A 338 13.49 -0.76 21.44
C ASP A 338 13.42 -1.87 22.51
N SER A 339 12.23 -2.10 23.07
CA SER A 339 12.00 -3.12 24.10
C SER A 339 12.00 -4.57 23.57
N ARG A 340 12.12 -4.79 22.27
CA ARG A 340 12.29 -6.11 21.62
C ARG A 340 13.75 -6.38 21.22
N GLU A 341 14.68 -5.50 21.61
CA GLU A 341 16.08 -5.50 21.18
C GLU A 341 16.28 -5.22 19.67
N TYR A 342 15.23 -4.84 18.94
CA TYR A 342 15.37 -4.33 17.59
C TYR A 342 16.00 -2.93 17.63
N GLY A 343 17.00 -2.72 16.79
CA GLY A 343 17.75 -1.48 16.72
C GLY A 343 18.55 -1.37 15.43
N ASP A 344 18.90 -0.13 15.08
CA ASP A 344 19.74 0.18 13.92
C ASP A 344 20.70 1.34 14.24
N ALA A 345 21.72 1.52 13.39
CA ALA A 345 22.73 2.56 13.50
C ALA A 345 22.97 3.21 12.14
N PHE A 346 22.77 4.52 12.04
CA PHE A 346 22.92 5.27 10.79
C PHE A 346 23.60 6.63 11.00
N GLU A 347 23.97 7.27 9.90
CA GLU A 347 24.49 8.64 9.87
C GLU A 347 23.54 9.55 9.09
N SER A 348 23.27 10.75 9.62
CA SER A 348 22.52 11.78 8.90
C SER A 348 23.33 12.36 7.73
N ALA A 349 22.70 13.18 6.89
CA ALA A 349 23.38 13.78 5.74
C ALA A 349 24.52 14.73 6.18
N SER A 350 25.63 14.68 5.44
CA SER A 350 26.68 15.70 5.48
C SER A 350 26.45 16.76 4.40
N PHE A 351 26.96 17.97 4.63
CA PHE A 351 26.79 19.12 3.75
C PHE A 351 28.12 19.80 3.46
N LEU A 352 28.32 20.25 2.22
CA LEU A 352 29.41 21.13 1.84
C LEU A 352 28.89 22.57 1.77
N PHE A 353 29.36 23.43 2.68
CA PHE A 353 29.06 24.86 2.69
C PHE A 353 30.23 25.66 2.13
N ARG A 354 29.95 26.57 1.19
CA ARG A 354 30.95 27.42 0.55
C ARG A 354 30.74 28.86 1.00
N ILE A 355 31.71 29.43 1.70
CA ILE A 355 31.73 30.85 2.04
C ILE A 355 32.10 31.62 0.78
N GLN A 356 31.26 32.55 0.33
CA GLN A 356 31.60 33.47 -0.76
C GLN A 356 32.32 34.67 -0.17
N GLU A 357 33.57 34.89 -0.55
CA GLU A 357 34.29 36.11 -0.18
C GLU A 357 33.70 37.31 -0.93
N ASN A 358 33.19 38.28 -0.18
CA ASN A 358 32.88 39.60 -0.73
C ASN A 358 34.20 40.34 -0.95
N ILE A 359 34.76 40.23 -2.17
CA ILE A 359 35.85 41.10 -2.60
C ILE A 359 35.29 42.52 -2.70
N VAL A 360 35.55 43.33 -1.67
CA VAL A 360 35.40 44.78 -1.77
C VAL A 360 36.51 45.26 -2.70
N GLU A 361 36.15 45.64 -3.93
CA GLU A 361 37.06 46.30 -4.85
C GLU A 361 37.63 47.56 -4.18
N LYS A 362 38.91 47.51 -3.81
CA LYS A 362 39.67 48.73 -3.56
C LYS A 362 39.80 49.45 -4.90
N THR A 363 39.13 50.59 -5.01
CA THR A 363 39.36 51.52 -6.12
C THR A 363 40.76 52.11 -5.98
N GLU A 364 41.75 51.47 -6.61
CA GLU A 364 43.06 52.08 -6.85
C GLU A 364 42.98 52.92 -8.13
N THR A 365 43.29 54.21 -8.00
CA THR A 365 43.25 55.19 -9.09
C THR A 365 44.38 54.98 -10.10
N GLU A 366 44.04 55.03 -11.39
CA GLU A 366 44.97 54.90 -12.52
C GLU A 366 45.90 56.12 -12.67
N GLU A 367 47.20 55.87 -12.82
CA GLU A 367 48.20 56.60 -13.64
C GLU A 367 49.37 55.61 -13.90
N ASP A 368 50.01 55.45 -15.06
CA ASP A 368 49.74 55.83 -16.46
C ASP A 368 50.67 55.01 -17.42
N MET A 369 50.34 54.99 -18.72
CA MET A 369 51.19 54.77 -19.92
C MET A 369 51.81 53.40 -20.32
N SER A 370 51.39 53.00 -21.55
CA SER A 370 52.21 52.48 -22.69
C SER A 370 52.59 50.98 -22.71
N LEU A 371 52.66 50.24 -23.83
CA LEU A 371 52.22 50.32 -25.24
C LEU A 371 52.63 48.97 -25.91
N ALA A 372 51.80 48.45 -26.82
CA ALA A 372 52.07 47.33 -27.76
C ALA A 372 52.24 45.90 -27.14
N GLU A 373 51.97 44.77 -27.81
CA GLU A 373 51.31 44.52 -29.11
C GLU A 373 50.59 43.14 -29.17
N THR A 374 49.96 42.85 -30.32
CA THR A 374 49.19 41.62 -30.68
C THR A 374 49.94 40.72 -31.69
N PRO A 375 49.42 39.55 -32.14
CA PRO A 375 48.47 38.58 -31.57
C PRO A 375 48.99 37.11 -31.62
N VAL A 376 48.18 36.10 -31.23
CA VAL A 376 47.86 34.91 -32.06
C VAL A 376 46.73 34.07 -31.42
N LYS A 377 45.97 33.38 -32.27
CA LYS A 377 44.79 32.54 -31.94
C LYS A 377 45.20 31.19 -31.31
N THR A 378 44.26 30.46 -30.71
CA THR A 378 43.65 29.25 -31.31
C THR A 378 42.75 28.46 -30.33
N GLU A 379 41.62 27.99 -30.89
CA GLU A 379 40.68 26.93 -30.46
C GLU A 379 40.11 26.84 -29.03
N ALA A 380 38.79 26.70 -28.99
CA ALA A 380 38.05 26.13 -27.88
C ALA A 380 37.78 24.65 -28.18
N GLU A 381 38.09 23.76 -27.25
CA GLU A 381 37.49 22.43 -27.19
C GLU A 381 36.75 22.26 -25.86
N THR A 382 35.47 21.89 -25.96
CA THR A 382 34.63 21.52 -24.82
C THR A 382 34.90 20.06 -24.48
N GLN A 383 35.48 19.78 -23.31
CA GLN A 383 35.48 18.43 -22.74
C GLN A 383 34.56 18.37 -21.52
N GLU A 384 33.45 17.65 -21.67
CA GLU A 384 32.63 17.20 -20.56
C GLU A 384 33.45 16.24 -19.69
N ASN A 385 33.92 16.72 -18.53
CA ASN A 385 34.69 15.87 -17.63
C ASN A 385 33.75 15.08 -16.72
N MET A 386 33.53 13.81 -17.10
CA MET A 386 32.69 12.85 -16.39
C MET A 386 33.31 12.50 -15.03
N VAL A 387 32.82 13.11 -13.95
CA VAL A 387 33.29 12.84 -12.58
C VAL A 387 32.74 11.49 -12.10
N THR A 388 33.65 10.53 -11.92
CA THR A 388 33.35 9.21 -11.34
C THR A 388 33.18 9.34 -9.81
N GLU A 389 31.94 9.35 -9.33
CA GLU A 389 31.68 9.25 -7.89
C GLU A 389 32.04 7.86 -7.36
N LYS A 390 32.84 7.82 -6.29
CA LYS A 390 33.28 6.57 -5.66
C LYS A 390 32.27 6.12 -4.60
N ILE A 391 31.50 5.09 -4.92
CA ILE A 391 30.38 4.60 -4.12
C ILE A 391 30.88 3.79 -2.92
N ASN A 392 30.63 4.27 -1.70
CA ASN A 392 31.11 3.65 -0.45
C ASN A 392 30.00 3.09 0.47
N SER A 393 28.73 3.02 0.05
CA SER A 393 27.65 2.42 0.87
C SER A 393 26.44 1.93 0.06
N VAL A 394 25.77 0.89 0.56
CA VAL A 394 24.46 0.41 0.03
C VAL A 394 23.35 1.44 0.25
N SER A 395 23.46 2.29 1.28
CA SER A 395 22.49 3.38 1.51
C SER A 395 22.66 4.54 0.51
N SER A 396 23.89 4.82 0.04
CA SER A 396 24.10 5.84 -0.99
C SER A 396 23.64 5.38 -2.38
N LEU A 397 23.73 4.07 -2.68
CA LEU A 397 23.07 3.48 -3.85
C LEU A 397 21.57 3.71 -3.85
N LYS A 398 20.86 3.44 -2.74
CA LYS A 398 19.41 3.68 -2.63
C LYS A 398 19.05 5.15 -2.81
N ARG A 399 19.77 6.07 -2.15
CA ARG A 399 19.49 7.52 -2.25
C ARG A 399 19.83 8.10 -3.64
N CYS A 400 20.88 7.61 -4.29
CA CYS A 400 21.21 7.98 -5.67
C CYS A 400 20.13 7.49 -6.66
N LEU A 401 19.65 6.24 -6.50
CA LEU A 401 18.60 5.69 -7.37
C LEU A 401 17.28 6.46 -7.25
N ILE A 402 16.88 6.84 -6.03
CA ILE A 402 15.68 7.67 -5.79
C ILE A 402 15.82 9.04 -6.46
N ASN A 403 16.95 9.74 -6.26
CA ASN A 403 17.21 11.02 -6.91
C ASN A 403 17.23 10.92 -8.45
N LEU A 404 17.67 9.80 -9.02
CA LEU A 404 17.66 9.55 -10.46
C LEU A 404 16.21 9.39 -10.98
N ILE A 405 15.37 8.68 -10.23
CA ILE A 405 13.96 8.43 -10.54
C ILE A 405 13.14 9.72 -10.41
N GLU A 406 13.35 10.52 -9.37
CA GLU A 406 12.66 11.81 -9.19
C GLU A 406 13.03 12.81 -10.30
N ARG A 407 14.29 12.86 -10.73
CA ARG A 407 14.72 13.67 -11.89
C ARG A 407 14.18 13.15 -13.22
N ALA A 408 13.82 11.87 -13.34
CA ALA A 408 13.19 11.29 -14.52
C ALA A 408 11.66 11.49 -14.57
N ILE A 409 11.00 11.73 -13.42
CA ILE A 409 9.55 11.91 -13.30
C ILE A 409 9.14 13.39 -13.28
N GLY A 410 10.06 14.31 -12.95
CA GLY A 410 9.80 15.74 -12.81
C GLY A 410 9.59 16.54 -14.11
N TRP A 411 8.51 16.29 -14.86
CA TRP A 411 7.97 17.23 -15.86
C TRP A 411 6.43 17.28 -15.83
N ARG A 412 5.88 18.51 -15.75
CA ARG A 412 4.46 18.89 -15.54
C ARG A 412 3.96 18.58 -14.11
N SER A 413 3.86 19.56 -13.21
CA SER A 413 3.05 20.78 -13.35
C SER A 413 3.68 22.02 -12.74
#